data_AF-A0A7C7UDB2-F1
#
_entry.id   AF-A0A7C7UDB2-F1
#
_cell.length_a   1.000
_cell.length_b   1.000
_cell.length_c   1.000
_cell.angle_alpha   90.00
_cell.angle_beta   90.00
_cell.angle_gamma   90.00
#
_symmetry.space_group_name_H-M   'P 1'
#
loop_
_entity.id
_entity.type
_entity.pdbx_description
1 polymer ?
#
loop_
_entity_poly.entity_id
_entity_poly.type
_entity_poly.pdbx_seq_one_letter_code
_entity_poly.pdbx_strand_id
1 'polypeptide(L)'
;MAQVAAERGGLIISLDGLEPEGASEQLWVVREVQSERTLVVGWLARVNHQTLKRLLAPVVALGLPVLATVSDKQGCVRKALEETWPEVPHQWCQSHYLGNVTRPIYDQDRTLKTELRKTIRQAVRESMKEVLSESQGSAFSPSAGHGDAGRDRSH
;
A
#
# COMPACT_ATOMS: atom_id res chain seq x y z
N MET A 1 -1.16 -15.81 -27.93
CA MET A 1 -0.17 -16.46 -27.05
C MET A 1 0.70 -17.51 -27.74
N ALA A 2 0.19 -18.23 -28.74
CA ALA A 2 0.96 -19.25 -29.47
C ALA A 2 2.32 -18.77 -30.02
N GLN A 3 2.39 -17.56 -30.60
CA GLN A 3 3.65 -16.98 -31.08
C GLN A 3 4.68 -16.83 -29.95
N VAL A 4 4.29 -16.27 -28.80
CA VAL A 4 5.19 -16.10 -27.64
C VAL A 4 5.68 -17.46 -27.15
N ALA A 5 4.79 -18.45 -27.05
CA ALA A 5 5.17 -19.81 -26.66
C ALA A 5 6.13 -20.46 -27.67
N ALA A 6 5.94 -20.25 -28.96
CA ALA A 6 6.82 -20.78 -30.00
C ALA A 6 8.21 -20.13 -29.95
N GLU A 7 8.28 -18.81 -29.78
CA GLU A 7 9.53 -18.05 -29.72
C GLU A 7 10.35 -18.35 -28.45
N ARG A 8 9.67 -18.66 -27.33
CA ARG A 8 10.30 -18.77 -26.00
C ARG A 8 10.30 -20.19 -25.42
N GLY A 9 9.78 -21.17 -26.16
CA GLY A 9 9.67 -22.56 -25.72
C GLY A 9 8.52 -22.85 -24.75
N GLY A 10 7.77 -21.82 -24.34
CA GLY A 10 6.58 -21.94 -23.50
C GLY A 10 6.28 -20.66 -22.74
N LEU A 11 5.34 -20.74 -21.81
CA LEU A 11 4.85 -19.61 -21.02
C LEU A 11 5.43 -19.65 -19.61
N ILE A 12 5.75 -18.49 -19.06
CA ILE A 12 5.97 -18.33 -17.61
C ILE A 12 4.75 -17.61 -17.06
N ILE A 13 4.04 -18.25 -16.14
CA ILE A 13 2.76 -17.75 -15.63
C ILE A 13 2.95 -17.13 -14.25
N SER A 14 2.56 -15.86 -14.11
CA SER A 14 2.43 -15.21 -12.81
C SER A 14 0.99 -15.18 -12.35
N LEU A 15 0.79 -15.37 -11.05
CA LEU A 15 -0.50 -15.28 -10.38
C LEU A 15 -0.38 -14.36 -9.16
N ASP A 16 -1.21 -13.32 -9.13
CA ASP A 16 -1.15 -12.27 -8.13
C ASP A 16 -2.54 -11.92 -7.60
N GLY A 17 -2.63 -11.72 -6.29
CA GLY A 17 -3.87 -11.40 -5.58
C GLY A 17 -3.80 -9.98 -5.04
N LEU A 18 -4.80 -9.18 -5.36
CA LEU A 18 -4.97 -7.81 -4.89
C LEU A 18 -6.20 -7.77 -3.96
N GLU A 19 -6.04 -7.11 -2.82
CA GLU A 19 -7.10 -6.91 -1.83
C GLU A 19 -7.45 -5.41 -1.77
N PRO A 20 -8.44 -4.96 -2.55
CA PRO A 20 -8.86 -3.56 -2.54
C PRO A 20 -9.52 -3.21 -1.20
N GLU A 21 -9.24 -2.01 -0.71
CA GLU A 21 -9.79 -1.53 0.55
C GLU A 21 -11.33 -1.46 0.48
N GLY A 22 -12.00 -2.10 1.44
CA GLY A 22 -13.47 -2.14 1.52
C GLY A 22 -14.14 -3.18 0.61
N ALA A 23 -13.39 -3.96 -0.17
CA ALA A 23 -13.95 -5.04 -0.97
C ALA A 23 -14.04 -6.35 -0.15
N SER A 24 -15.18 -7.05 -0.26
CA SER A 24 -15.33 -8.39 0.32
C SER A 24 -14.70 -9.49 -0.56
N GLU A 25 -14.37 -9.17 -1.80
CA GLU A 25 -13.80 -10.08 -2.79
C GLU A 25 -12.37 -9.65 -3.13
N GLN A 26 -11.50 -10.62 -3.44
CA GLN A 26 -10.13 -10.35 -3.88
C GLN A 26 -10.04 -10.40 -5.40
N LEU A 27 -9.34 -9.44 -6.00
CA LEU A 27 -9.08 -9.40 -7.43
C LEU A 27 -7.82 -10.22 -7.73
N TRP A 28 -7.94 -11.20 -8.62
CA TRP A 28 -6.82 -12.03 -9.03
C TRP A 28 -6.45 -11.80 -10.49
N VAL A 29 -5.16 -11.74 -10.75
CA VAL A 29 -4.61 -11.50 -12.08
C VAL A 29 -3.64 -12.63 -12.44
N VAL A 30 -3.85 -13.22 -13.62
CA VAL A 30 -2.96 -14.19 -14.24
C VAL A 30 -2.29 -13.53 -15.42
N ARG A 31 -0.95 -13.51 -15.45
CA ARG A 31 -0.18 -12.90 -16.55
C ARG A 31 0.87 -13.85 -17.09
N GLU A 32 1.17 -13.72 -18.36
CA GLU A 32 2.41 -14.23 -18.94
C GLU A 32 3.53 -13.22 -18.65
N VAL A 33 4.63 -13.69 -18.05
CA VAL A 33 5.67 -12.82 -17.48
C VAL A 33 6.55 -12.19 -18.56
N GLN A 34 6.90 -12.92 -19.61
CA GLN A 34 7.94 -12.49 -20.56
C GLN A 34 7.45 -11.47 -21.58
N SER A 35 6.15 -11.44 -21.84
CA SER A 35 5.46 -10.50 -22.73
C SER A 35 4.57 -9.52 -21.95
N GLU A 36 4.54 -9.62 -20.63
CA GLU A 36 3.74 -8.79 -19.72
C GLU A 36 2.23 -8.81 -20.03
N ARG A 37 1.76 -9.85 -20.74
CA ARG A 37 0.36 -9.94 -21.16
C ARG A 37 -0.51 -10.50 -20.06
N THR A 38 -1.59 -9.80 -19.75
CA THR A 38 -2.64 -10.33 -18.87
C THR A 38 -3.46 -11.37 -19.61
N LEU A 39 -3.57 -12.57 -19.03
CA LEU A 39 -4.31 -13.70 -19.59
C LEU A 39 -5.72 -13.79 -18.99
N VAL A 40 -5.83 -13.62 -17.67
CA VAL A 40 -7.09 -13.72 -16.95
C VAL A 40 -7.11 -12.70 -15.82
N VAL A 41 -8.28 -12.10 -15.59
CA VAL A 41 -8.59 -11.30 -14.41
C VAL A 41 -9.90 -11.80 -13.85
N GLY A 42 -10.00 -12.00 -12.54
CA GLY A 42 -11.22 -12.48 -11.91
C GLY A 42 -11.35 -12.06 -10.46
N TRP A 43 -12.57 -11.65 -10.09
CA TRP A 43 -12.95 -11.43 -8.70
C TRP A 43 -13.27 -12.77 -8.04
N LEU A 44 -12.66 -13.01 -6.88
CA LEU A 44 -12.88 -14.21 -6.08
C LEU A 44 -13.46 -13.81 -4.72
N ALA A 45 -14.75 -14.08 -4.52
CA ALA A 45 -15.41 -13.96 -3.21
C ALA A 45 -14.78 -14.85 -2.13
N ARG A 46 -14.12 -15.94 -2.55
CA ARG A 46 -13.34 -16.81 -1.67
C ARG A 46 -12.10 -17.28 -2.41
N VAL A 47 -10.94 -17.12 -1.79
CA VAL A 47 -9.68 -17.63 -2.31
C VAL A 47 -9.39 -19.01 -1.71
N ASN A 48 -9.37 -20.04 -2.56
CA ASN A 48 -8.91 -21.38 -2.22
C ASN A 48 -8.43 -22.10 -3.48
N HIS A 49 -7.84 -23.29 -3.32
CA HIS A 49 -7.30 -24.06 -4.44
C HIS A 49 -8.32 -24.34 -5.56
N GLN A 50 -9.60 -24.57 -5.23
CA GLN A 50 -10.63 -24.83 -6.23
C GLN A 50 -11.01 -23.58 -7.02
N THR A 51 -11.16 -22.42 -6.36
CA THR A 51 -11.50 -21.17 -7.04
C THR A 51 -10.35 -20.69 -7.92
N LEU A 52 -9.12 -20.87 -7.45
CA LEU A 52 -7.91 -20.58 -8.24
C LEU A 52 -7.75 -21.52 -9.44
N LYS A 53 -8.04 -22.82 -9.30
CA LYS A 53 -8.07 -23.74 -10.46
C LYS A 53 -9.07 -23.32 -11.52
N ARG A 54 -10.26 -22.87 -11.12
CA ARG A 54 -11.26 -22.34 -12.06
C ARG A 54 -10.76 -21.08 -12.76
N LEU A 55 -10.07 -20.20 -12.03
CA LEU A 55 -9.44 -19.02 -12.60
C LEU A 55 -8.35 -19.38 -13.63
N LEU A 56 -7.60 -20.46 -13.39
CA LEU A 56 -6.53 -20.94 -14.29
C LEU A 56 -7.05 -21.76 -15.48
N ALA A 57 -8.29 -22.26 -15.44
CA ALA A 57 -8.86 -23.12 -16.49
C ALA A 57 -8.76 -22.53 -17.91
N PRO A 58 -9.01 -21.22 -18.16
CA PRO A 58 -8.82 -20.63 -19.47
C PRO A 58 -7.37 -20.69 -19.96
N VAL A 59 -6.39 -20.60 -19.07
CA VAL A 59 -4.96 -20.68 -19.41
C VAL A 59 -4.58 -22.12 -19.79
N VAL A 60 -5.09 -23.10 -19.04
CA VAL A 60 -4.92 -24.53 -19.38
C VAL A 60 -5.54 -24.84 -20.73
N ALA A 61 -6.71 -24.29 -21.01
CA ALA A 61 -7.42 -24.49 -22.28
C ALA A 61 -6.67 -23.95 -23.51
N LEU A 62 -5.66 -23.08 -23.33
CA LEU A 62 -4.79 -22.66 -24.43
C LEU A 62 -3.94 -23.80 -25.00
N GLY A 63 -3.72 -24.87 -24.23
CA GLY A 63 -2.91 -26.02 -24.66
C GLY A 63 -1.44 -25.68 -24.94
N LEU A 64 -0.94 -24.57 -24.39
CA LEU A 64 0.44 -24.11 -24.58
C LEU A 64 1.33 -24.62 -23.43
N PRO A 65 2.60 -24.97 -23.71
CA PRO A 65 3.51 -25.44 -22.67
C PRO A 65 3.76 -24.34 -21.65
N VAL A 66 3.71 -24.70 -20.36
CA VAL A 66 4.05 -23.83 -19.23
C VAL A 66 5.39 -24.29 -18.67
N LEU A 67 6.36 -23.37 -18.61
CA LEU A 67 7.74 -23.66 -18.18
C LEU A 67 7.93 -23.46 -16.69
N ALA A 68 7.25 -22.47 -16.11
CA ALA A 68 7.36 -22.13 -14.70
C ALA A 68 6.14 -21.33 -14.26
N THR A 69 5.89 -21.35 -12.94
CA THR A 69 4.88 -20.49 -12.31
C THR A 69 5.51 -19.62 -11.24
N VAL A 70 5.02 -18.39 -11.11
CA VAL A 70 5.43 -17.44 -10.07
C VAL A 70 4.17 -16.95 -9.35
N SER A 71 4.16 -16.93 -8.03
CA SER A 71 3.02 -16.34 -7.30
C SER A 71 3.42 -15.66 -6.01
N ASP A 72 2.50 -14.86 -5.47
CA ASP A 72 2.58 -14.43 -4.09
C ASP A 72 2.39 -15.59 -3.10
N LYS A 73 2.85 -15.43 -1.86
CA LYS A 73 2.91 -16.43 -0.80
C LYS A 73 1.54 -16.63 -0.15
N GLN A 74 0.71 -17.47 -0.75
CA GLN A 74 -0.48 -18.05 -0.13
C GLN A 74 -0.51 -19.56 -0.30
N GLY A 75 -0.74 -20.31 0.79
CA GLY A 75 -0.68 -21.79 0.77
C GLY A 75 -1.69 -22.45 -0.17
N CYS A 76 -2.86 -21.84 -0.37
CA CYS A 76 -3.86 -22.33 -1.31
C CYS A 76 -3.45 -22.18 -2.78
N VAL A 77 -2.57 -21.21 -3.11
CA VAL A 77 -2.07 -20.99 -4.46
C VAL A 77 -1.15 -22.13 -4.87
N ARG A 78 -0.18 -22.48 -4.03
CA ARG A 78 0.72 -23.60 -4.31
C ARG A 78 -0.05 -24.88 -4.60
N LYS A 79 -1.05 -25.21 -3.79
CA LYS A 79 -1.90 -26.38 -4.02
C LYS A 79 -2.66 -26.29 -5.35
N ALA A 80 -3.19 -25.12 -5.71
CA ALA A 80 -3.85 -24.92 -6.99
C ALA A 80 -2.91 -25.16 -8.17
N LEU A 81 -1.67 -24.65 -8.09
CA LEU A 81 -0.66 -24.77 -9.12
C LEU A 81 -0.16 -26.22 -9.24
N GLU A 82 0.15 -26.89 -8.13
CA GLU A 82 0.55 -28.31 -8.11
C GLU A 82 -0.55 -29.21 -8.70
N GLU A 83 -1.83 -28.94 -8.41
CA GLU A 83 -2.93 -29.70 -9.02
C GLU A 83 -3.21 -29.34 -10.48
N THR A 84 -2.77 -28.19 -10.97
CA THR A 84 -2.98 -27.74 -12.36
C THR A 84 -1.81 -28.16 -13.26
N TRP A 85 -0.59 -28.04 -12.75
CA TRP A 85 0.67 -28.34 -13.44
C TRP A 85 1.67 -29.01 -12.48
N PRO A 86 1.53 -30.32 -12.20
CA PRO A 86 2.34 -31.02 -11.20
C PRO A 86 3.85 -31.00 -11.47
N GLU A 87 4.23 -31.06 -12.75
CA GLU A 87 5.62 -31.15 -13.20
C GLU A 87 6.25 -29.77 -13.46
N VAL A 88 5.50 -28.68 -13.29
CA VAL A 88 5.99 -27.32 -13.58
C VAL A 88 6.62 -26.72 -12.33
N PRO A 89 7.88 -26.28 -12.39
CA PRO A 89 8.53 -25.66 -11.24
C PRO A 89 7.80 -24.38 -10.81
N HIS A 90 7.73 -24.19 -9.50
CA HIS A 90 7.06 -23.05 -8.87
C HIS A 90 8.03 -22.22 -8.04
N GLN A 91 7.96 -20.89 -8.19
CA GLN A 91 8.72 -19.93 -7.40
C GLN A 91 7.80 -18.92 -6.71
N TRP A 92 8.13 -18.54 -5.48
CA TRP A 92 7.49 -17.40 -4.82
C TRP A 92 8.04 -16.07 -5.34
N CYS A 93 7.17 -15.06 -5.44
CA CYS A 93 7.52 -13.72 -5.90
C CYS A 93 8.58 -13.08 -4.98
N GLN A 94 9.72 -12.69 -5.57
CA GLN A 94 10.84 -12.08 -4.84
C GLN A 94 10.47 -10.73 -4.22
N SER A 95 9.54 -9.98 -4.81
CA SER A 95 9.14 -8.67 -4.31
C SER A 95 8.49 -8.75 -2.92
N HIS A 96 7.65 -9.76 -2.67
CA HIS A 96 7.07 -9.99 -1.33
C HIS A 96 8.09 -10.58 -0.36
N TYR A 97 9.02 -11.40 -0.83
CA TYR A 97 10.14 -11.85 0.00
C TYR A 97 10.96 -10.64 0.47
N LEU A 98 11.34 -9.75 -0.44
CA LEU A 98 12.10 -8.55 -0.11
C LEU A 98 11.29 -7.58 0.78
N GLY A 99 10.01 -7.37 0.49
CA GLY A 99 9.12 -6.57 1.33
C GLY A 99 8.98 -7.10 2.75
N ASN A 100 8.93 -8.43 2.93
CA ASN A 100 8.93 -9.02 4.27
C ASN A 100 10.27 -8.85 4.99
N VAL A 101 11.39 -8.93 4.28
CA VAL A 101 12.73 -8.73 4.85
C VAL A 101 12.97 -7.27 5.25
N THR A 102 12.37 -6.30 4.55
CA THR A 102 12.52 -4.87 4.86
C THR A 102 11.56 -4.37 5.94
N ARG A 103 10.57 -5.18 6.35
CA ARG A 103 9.57 -4.80 7.37
C ARG A 103 10.19 -4.33 8.70
N PRO A 104 11.23 -4.97 9.26
CA PRO A 104 11.87 -4.48 10.49
C PRO A 104 12.54 -3.11 10.31
N ILE A 105 13.08 -2.84 9.13
CA ILE A 105 13.71 -1.55 8.79
C ILE A 105 12.63 -0.46 8.72
N TYR A 106 11.51 -0.76 8.07
CA TYR A 106 10.37 0.15 7.97
C TYR A 106 9.77 0.49 9.35
N ASP A 107 9.64 -0.50 10.24
CA ASP A 107 9.10 -0.28 11.59
C ASP A 107 10.03 0.62 12.43
N GLN A 108 11.35 0.46 12.29
CA GLN A 108 12.34 1.32 12.94
C GLN A 108 12.27 2.75 12.40
N ASP A 109 12.22 2.93 11.08
CA ASP A 109 12.11 4.24 10.45
C ASP A 109 10.81 4.98 10.87
N ARG A 110 9.68 4.26 10.91
CA ARG A 110 8.41 4.80 11.39
C ARG A 110 8.47 5.26 12.85
N THR A 111 9.16 4.48 13.70
CA THR A 111 9.37 4.82 15.11
C THR A 111 10.21 6.08 15.22
N LEU A 112 11.34 6.14 14.50
CA LEU A 112 12.22 7.31 14.46
C LEU A 112 11.48 8.56 13.98
N LYS A 113 10.72 8.46 12.90
CA LYS A 113 9.89 9.56 12.38
C LYS A 113 8.88 10.07 13.41
N THR A 114 8.32 9.17 14.22
CA THR A 114 7.36 9.53 15.27
C THR A 114 8.05 10.28 16.40
N GLU A 115 9.21 9.81 16.85
CA GLU A 115 9.99 10.47 17.90
C GLU A 115 10.50 11.84 17.44
N LEU A 116 11.05 11.94 16.23
CA LEU A 116 11.46 13.23 15.64
C LEU A 116 10.30 14.24 15.60
N ARG A 117 9.11 13.81 15.19
CA ARG A 117 7.92 14.67 15.20
C ARG A 117 7.53 15.12 16.61
N LYS A 118 7.68 14.28 17.63
CA LYS A 118 7.43 14.68 19.03
C LYS A 118 8.45 15.71 19.49
N THR A 119 9.74 15.46 19.28
CA THR A 119 10.83 16.36 19.66
C THR A 119 10.66 17.73 19.01
N ILE A 120 10.40 17.78 17.71
CA ILE A 120 10.18 19.05 17.00
C ILE A 120 8.96 19.79 17.56
N ARG A 121 7.84 19.11 17.81
CA ARG A 121 6.65 19.75 18.40
C ARG A 121 6.93 20.31 19.80
N GLN A 122 7.72 19.61 20.60
CA GLN A 122 8.10 20.07 21.93
C GLN A 122 8.99 21.31 21.86
N ALA A 123 10.05 21.27 21.06
CA ALA A 123 10.96 22.40 20.88
C ALA A 123 10.23 23.65 20.34
N VAL A 124 9.34 23.48 19.36
CA VAL A 124 8.52 24.58 18.84
C VAL A 124 7.58 25.12 19.92
N ARG A 125 6.96 24.26 20.74
CA ARG A 125 6.09 24.71 21.85
C ARG A 125 6.86 25.48 22.91
N GLU A 126 8.07 25.07 23.25
CA GLU A 126 8.95 25.75 24.21
C GLU A 126 9.33 27.13 23.67
N SER A 127 9.78 27.22 22.42
CA SER A 127 10.08 28.50 21.77
C SER A 127 8.87 29.43 21.66
N MET A 128 7.68 28.90 21.33
CA MET A 128 6.45 29.71 21.30
C MET A 128 6.03 30.20 22.69
N LYS A 129 6.26 29.42 23.76
CA LYS A 129 6.02 29.86 25.14
C LYS A 129 6.98 30.99 25.53
N GLU A 130 8.23 30.90 25.12
CA GLU A 130 9.26 31.92 25.37
C GLU A 130 8.87 33.24 24.70
N VAL A 131 8.51 33.21 23.41
CA VAL A 131 8.01 34.38 22.66
C VAL A 131 6.72 34.98 23.26
N LEU A 132 5.79 34.13 23.74
CA LEU A 132 4.56 34.60 24.39
C LEU A 132 4.79 35.11 25.83
N SER A 133 5.86 34.67 26.50
CA SER A 133 6.24 35.20 27.81
C SER A 133 6.98 36.53 27.71
N GLU A 134 7.76 36.73 26.65
CA GLU A 134 8.42 38.00 26.33
C GLU A 134 7.41 39.08 25.89
N SER A 135 6.28 38.70 25.28
CA SER A 135 5.24 39.64 24.87
C SER A 135 4.38 40.20 26.02
N GLN A 136 4.49 39.67 27.24
CA GLN A 136 3.88 40.28 28.44
C GLN A 136 4.65 41.51 28.98
N GLY A 137 5.75 41.91 28.33
CA GLY A 137 6.51 43.12 28.65
C GLY A 137 6.11 44.39 27.89
N SER A 138 5.17 44.34 26.93
CA SER A 138 4.72 45.52 26.19
C SER A 138 3.24 45.80 26.47
N ALA A 139 3.00 46.56 27.53
CA ALA A 139 1.71 47.18 27.78
C ALA A 139 1.48 48.28 26.73
N PHE A 140 0.91 47.93 25.58
CA PHE A 140 0.34 48.93 24.69
C PHE A 140 -0.99 49.41 25.28
N SER A 141 -0.92 50.53 26.01
CA SER A 141 -2.09 51.22 26.56
C SER A 141 -2.50 52.31 25.57
N PRO A 142 -3.67 52.22 24.89
CA PRO A 142 -4.14 53.32 24.07
C PRO A 142 -4.57 54.45 25.02
N SER A 143 -3.78 55.52 25.07
CA SER A 143 -4.07 56.68 25.91
C SER A 143 -5.44 57.25 25.58
N ALA A 144 -6.23 57.48 26.63
CA ALA A 144 -7.53 58.13 26.58
C ALA A 144 -7.48 59.45 25.80
N GLY A 145 -8.31 59.55 24.76
CA GLY A 145 -8.56 60.79 24.05
C GLY A 145 -9.22 61.81 24.97
N HIS A 146 -8.61 62.99 25.01
CA HIS A 146 -9.12 64.20 25.63
C HIS A 146 -10.44 64.61 24.95
N GLY A 147 -11.50 64.80 25.74
CA GLY A 147 -12.80 65.28 25.30
C GLY A 147 -13.46 66.05 26.44
N ASP A 148 -13.01 67.28 26.63
CA ASP A 148 -13.68 68.30 27.44
C ASP A 148 -15.00 68.70 26.76
N ALA A 149 -16.13 68.58 27.48
CA ALA A 149 -17.23 69.54 27.43
C ALA A 149 -18.31 69.21 28.48
N GLY A 150 -18.46 70.13 29.44
CA GLY A 150 -19.79 70.59 29.86
C GLY A 150 -20.45 69.86 31.02
N ARG A 151 -20.20 70.37 32.23
CA ARG A 151 -20.98 70.11 33.45
C ARG A 151 -21.97 71.26 33.66
N ASP A 152 -23.26 70.97 33.75
CA ASP A 152 -24.29 71.54 34.66
C ASP A 152 -25.70 71.30 34.08
N ARG A 153 -26.80 71.08 34.82
CA ARG A 153 -27.10 70.67 36.19
C ARG A 153 -28.64 70.60 36.29
N SER A 154 -29.14 69.83 37.25
CA SER A 154 -30.43 70.01 37.96
C SER A 154 -31.72 69.39 37.40
N HIS A 155 -32.28 68.53 38.28
CA HIS A 155 -33.70 68.20 38.54
C HIS A 155 -34.38 67.19 37.61
#